data_AF-A0A925HXG7-F1
#
_entry.id   AF-A0A925HXG7-F1
#
_cell.length_a   1.000
_cell.length_b   1.000
_cell.length_c   1.000
_cell.angle_alpha   90.00
_cell.angle_beta   90.00
_cell.angle_gamma   90.00
#
_symmetry.space_group_name_H-M   'P 1'
#
loop_
_entity.id
_entity.type
_entity.pdbx_description
1 polymer ?
#
loop_
_entity_poly.entity_id
_entity_poly.type
_entity_poly.pdbx_seq_one_letter_code
_entity_poly.pdbx_strand_id
1 'polypeptide(L)'
;MPRPLHLLSILALLVSLHSSAMADETPPTPEQEQFFEKKVRPVLASNCWECHGEKKQESSFRLDSRAAILEGGDSGQRGAVSGQPDRSLLVKAIHHVGDIKMPPEDKLTEAEIADISKWVEMGLPWPKSTEGAKPQSLEQRALESRKMLWSLQPVERPAIPAVSKAEWLNTPVDAFVLVRLDAAKLSPSPEVDRRTLIRRASFDLLGLPPTPEEVRTFVEDSSPDAYDKLIDRMLASPRYGERWGRHWLDVARYGDTKGYAFMQERKYPFSYTYRDYVIRAFNQDLPYDRFIVEQLAADKLPLGEDKTPLAAMGFLTTGRKFNNHHDDIDDQIDVVSRGLLGMTVACARCHDHKYDAIPTDDYYSLFGVFDSSQQPAELPLIGEAKQSVKYQAYEKELASKQKELADFDAKVHATLMEKTRKHPADYLARALFDERDL
;
A
#
# COMPACT_ATOMS: atom_id res chain seq x y z
N MET A 1 -61.92 9.93 -49.12
CA MET A 1 -63.22 9.30 -48.81
C MET A 1 -63.47 8.20 -49.85
N PRO A 2 -64.04 7.03 -49.54
CA PRO A 2 -64.79 6.64 -48.34
C PRO A 2 -64.29 5.35 -47.62
N ARG A 3 -64.74 5.16 -46.37
CA ARG A 3 -64.85 3.87 -45.65
C ARG A 3 -66.23 3.24 -45.94
N PRO A 4 -66.45 1.92 -45.75
CA PRO A 4 -67.01 1.38 -44.47
C PRO A 4 -66.41 0.02 -44.03
N LEU A 5 -66.24 -0.29 -42.73
CA LEU A 5 -67.14 -1.05 -41.80
C LEU A 5 -67.54 -2.43 -42.37
N HIS A 6 -67.45 -3.61 -41.72
CA HIS A 6 -67.22 -4.10 -40.34
C HIS A 6 -66.82 -5.59 -40.48
N LEU A 7 -66.05 -6.16 -39.55
CA LEU A 7 -66.42 -7.43 -38.89
C LEU A 7 -65.55 -7.65 -37.65
N LEU A 8 -66.21 -7.71 -36.48
CA LEU A 8 -65.67 -8.25 -35.24
C LEU A 8 -65.43 -9.75 -35.41
N SER A 9 -64.34 -10.28 -34.85
CA SER A 9 -64.39 -11.38 -33.87
C SER A 9 -63.00 -11.77 -33.34
N ILE A 10 -62.83 -11.58 -32.02
CA ILE A 10 -62.22 -12.50 -31.07
C ILE A 10 -60.76 -12.93 -31.35
N LEU A 11 -59.81 -12.27 -30.69
CA LEU A 11 -58.67 -12.97 -30.10
C LEU A 11 -58.39 -12.38 -28.71
N ALA A 12 -58.81 -13.15 -27.71
CA ALA A 12 -58.59 -12.88 -26.31
C ALA A 12 -57.18 -13.33 -25.89
N LEU A 13 -56.67 -12.63 -24.87
CA LEU A 13 -55.76 -13.14 -23.84
C LEU A 13 -54.30 -13.44 -24.23
N LEU A 14 -53.41 -12.50 -23.89
CA LEU A 14 -52.15 -12.76 -23.17
C LEU A 14 -51.49 -11.41 -22.82
N VAL A 15 -52.10 -10.68 -21.87
CA VAL A 15 -51.38 -9.65 -21.11
C VAL A 15 -50.73 -10.37 -19.95
N SER A 16 -49.48 -10.76 -20.13
CA SER A 16 -48.62 -11.26 -19.06
C SER A 16 -48.32 -10.08 -18.13
N LEU A 17 -49.10 -9.97 -17.05
CA LEU A 17 -48.71 -9.20 -15.87
C LEU A 17 -47.36 -9.72 -15.39
N HIS A 18 -46.29 -8.99 -15.69
CA HIS A 18 -45.07 -9.08 -14.89
C HIS A 18 -45.35 -8.35 -13.58
N SER A 19 -45.97 -9.06 -12.64
CA SER A 19 -45.86 -8.71 -11.23
C SER A 19 -44.40 -8.85 -10.85
N SER A 20 -43.66 -7.74 -10.91
CA SER A 20 -42.51 -7.57 -10.03
C SER A 20 -43.04 -7.68 -8.61
N ALA A 21 -42.86 -8.85 -8.01
CA ALA A 21 -42.99 -9.03 -6.58
C ALA A 21 -41.92 -8.14 -5.92
N MET A 22 -42.27 -6.87 -5.71
CA MET A 22 -41.82 -6.15 -4.54
C MET A 22 -42.15 -7.07 -3.37
N ALA A 23 -41.12 -7.64 -2.74
CA ALA A 23 -41.31 -8.36 -1.50
C ALA A 23 -41.93 -7.36 -0.52
N ASP A 24 -43.23 -7.51 -0.28
CA ASP A 24 -43.95 -6.79 0.76
C ASP A 24 -43.15 -6.93 2.06
N GLU A 25 -42.64 -5.82 2.58
CA GLU A 25 -42.09 -5.74 3.93
C GLU A 25 -43.22 -5.90 4.93
N THR A 26 -43.65 -7.15 5.09
CA THR A 26 -44.57 -7.54 6.14
C THR A 26 -43.83 -7.29 7.46
N PRO A 27 -44.37 -6.48 8.38
CA PRO A 27 -43.72 -6.23 9.66
C PRO A 27 -43.50 -7.58 10.38
N PRO A 28 -42.36 -7.74 11.08
CA PRO A 28 -42.04 -8.99 11.73
C PRO A 28 -43.12 -9.35 12.76
N THR A 29 -43.50 -10.63 12.83
CA THR A 29 -44.42 -11.09 13.88
C THR A 29 -43.74 -11.03 15.25
N PRO A 30 -44.48 -10.96 16.37
CA PRO A 30 -43.90 -10.97 17.71
C PRO A 30 -42.96 -12.15 17.96
N GLU A 31 -43.24 -13.32 17.38
CA GLU A 31 -42.40 -14.52 17.46
C GLU A 31 -41.08 -14.33 16.69
N GLN A 32 -41.11 -13.65 15.54
CA GLN A 32 -39.93 -13.35 14.74
C GLN A 32 -39.02 -12.32 15.44
N GLU A 33 -39.61 -11.28 16.05
CA GLU A 33 -38.87 -10.31 16.86
C GLU A 33 -38.24 -10.98 18.09
N GLN A 34 -39.00 -11.83 18.78
CA GLN A 34 -38.48 -12.58 19.93
C GLN A 34 -37.35 -13.53 19.53
N PHE A 35 -37.45 -14.17 18.37
CA PHE A 35 -36.38 -15.01 17.84
C PHE A 35 -35.11 -14.19 17.59
N PHE A 36 -35.23 -13.04 16.91
CA PHE A 36 -34.10 -12.15 16.68
C PHE A 36 -33.44 -11.69 17.99
N GLU A 37 -34.23 -11.20 18.95
CA GLU A 37 -33.71 -10.68 20.22
C GLU A 37 -33.03 -11.74 21.09
N LYS A 38 -33.56 -12.97 21.10
CA LYS A 38 -33.04 -14.04 21.97
C LYS A 38 -31.93 -14.86 21.33
N LYS A 39 -31.94 -15.01 20.00
CA LYS A 39 -31.07 -15.97 19.29
C LYS A 39 -30.06 -15.31 18.38
N VAL A 40 -30.39 -14.18 17.76
CA VAL A 40 -29.56 -13.57 16.71
C VAL A 40 -28.78 -12.38 17.24
N ARG A 41 -29.45 -11.41 17.87
CA ARG A 41 -28.82 -10.18 18.36
C ARG A 41 -27.65 -10.46 19.31
N PRO A 42 -27.71 -11.39 20.29
CA PRO A 42 -26.58 -11.66 21.16
C PRO A 42 -25.35 -12.18 20.40
N VAL A 43 -25.56 -12.98 19.36
CA VAL A 43 -24.48 -13.53 18.52
C VAL A 43 -23.84 -12.42 17.69
N LEU A 44 -24.63 -11.58 17.03
CA LEU A 44 -24.12 -10.44 16.27
C LEU A 44 -23.38 -9.44 17.18
N ALA A 45 -23.90 -9.19 18.37
CA ALA A 45 -23.29 -8.28 19.33
C ALA A 45 -21.94 -8.78 19.85
N SER A 46 -21.85 -10.06 20.16
CA SER A 46 -20.67 -10.63 20.83
C SER A 46 -19.57 -11.02 19.84
N ASN A 47 -19.93 -11.41 18.62
CA ASN A 47 -18.99 -11.99 17.65
C ASN A 47 -18.80 -11.13 16.39
N CYS A 48 -19.63 -10.09 16.17
CA CYS A 48 -19.62 -9.36 14.91
C CYS A 48 -19.44 -7.84 15.06
N TRP A 49 -20.13 -7.19 16.00
CA TRP A 49 -20.17 -5.71 16.07
C TRP A 49 -18.86 -5.04 16.43
N GLU A 50 -17.90 -5.74 17.03
CA GLU A 50 -16.56 -5.19 17.27
C GLU A 50 -15.85 -4.80 15.95
N CYS A 51 -16.06 -5.57 14.89
CA CYS A 51 -15.47 -5.34 13.57
C CYS A 51 -16.49 -4.87 12.50
N HIS A 52 -17.78 -5.16 12.68
CA HIS A 52 -18.85 -4.85 11.73
C HIS A 52 -19.99 -4.08 12.41
N GLY A 53 -19.66 -3.05 13.20
CA GLY A 53 -20.62 -2.21 13.92
C GLY A 53 -20.39 -0.72 13.64
N GLU A 54 -21.10 0.16 14.35
CA GLU A 54 -21.00 1.62 14.15
C GLU A 54 -19.55 2.17 14.22
N LYS A 55 -18.78 1.73 15.21
CA LYS A 55 -17.42 2.25 15.48
C LYS A 55 -16.34 1.72 14.54
N LYS A 56 -16.54 0.54 13.97
CA LYS A 56 -15.56 -0.15 13.11
C LYS A 56 -16.33 -0.96 12.07
N GLN A 57 -16.02 -0.71 10.80
CA GLN A 57 -16.76 -1.23 9.65
C GLN A 57 -15.78 -1.92 8.70
N GLU A 58 -15.33 -3.12 9.07
CA GLU A 58 -14.44 -3.90 8.23
C GLU A 58 -15.12 -4.27 6.90
N SER A 59 -14.42 -4.05 5.77
CA SER A 59 -14.95 -4.21 4.40
C SER A 59 -16.21 -3.38 4.12
N SER A 60 -16.33 -2.20 4.76
CA SER A 60 -17.51 -1.33 4.74
C SER A 60 -18.83 -2.04 5.06
N PHE A 61 -18.77 -3.17 5.78
CA PHE A 61 -19.94 -4.00 6.06
C PHE A 61 -20.37 -3.86 7.51
N ARG A 62 -21.68 -3.64 7.73
CA ARG A 62 -22.29 -3.51 9.06
C ARG A 62 -23.31 -4.61 9.32
N LEU A 63 -23.24 -5.18 10.51
CA LEU A 63 -24.10 -6.25 11.02
C LEU A 63 -25.02 -5.79 12.18
N ASP A 64 -25.07 -4.49 12.45
CA ASP A 64 -25.92 -3.85 13.46
C ASP A 64 -27.11 -3.09 12.84
N SER A 65 -27.33 -3.22 11.53
CA SER A 65 -28.45 -2.62 10.81
C SER A 65 -28.96 -3.55 9.71
N ARG A 66 -30.25 -3.88 9.72
CA ARG A 66 -30.88 -4.69 8.66
C ARG A 66 -30.63 -4.14 7.27
N ALA A 67 -30.77 -2.82 7.11
CA ALA A 67 -30.56 -2.16 5.82
C ALA A 67 -29.12 -2.37 5.32
N ALA A 68 -28.13 -2.21 6.21
CA ALA A 68 -26.73 -2.44 5.87
C ALA A 68 -26.42 -3.90 5.51
N ILE A 69 -27.05 -4.86 6.20
CA ILE A 69 -26.89 -6.29 5.93
C ILE A 69 -27.43 -6.64 4.54
N LEU A 70 -28.56 -6.05 4.14
CA LEU A 70 -29.17 -6.25 2.82
C LEU A 70 -28.37 -5.59 1.69
N GLU A 71 -27.73 -4.46 1.97
CA GLU A 71 -26.90 -3.71 1.02
C GLU A 71 -25.58 -4.46 0.73
N GLY A 72 -24.91 -4.95 1.77
CA GLY A 72 -23.58 -5.55 1.65
C GLY A 72 -22.46 -4.55 1.90
N GLY A 73 -21.23 -4.95 1.57
CA GLY A 73 -20.03 -4.12 1.71
C GLY A 73 -19.18 -4.16 0.45
N ASP A 74 -17.87 -4.01 0.60
CA ASP A 74 -16.91 -3.84 -0.51
C ASP A 74 -16.80 -5.06 -1.45
N SER A 75 -17.38 -6.22 -1.08
CA SER A 75 -17.38 -7.42 -1.93
C SER A 75 -18.30 -7.34 -3.16
N GLY A 76 -19.16 -6.31 -3.22
CA GLY A 76 -20.18 -6.15 -4.26
C GLY A 76 -21.33 -7.17 -4.20
N GLN A 77 -21.28 -8.13 -3.26
CA GLN A 77 -22.37 -9.07 -2.99
C GLN A 77 -23.21 -8.58 -1.80
N ARG A 78 -24.51 -8.86 -1.84
CA ARG A 78 -25.40 -8.59 -0.71
C ARG A 78 -24.96 -9.39 0.51
N GLY A 79 -24.88 -8.73 1.66
CA GLY A 79 -24.55 -9.39 2.93
C GLY A 79 -25.54 -10.51 3.25
N ALA A 80 -26.83 -10.24 3.08
CA ALA A 80 -27.87 -11.25 3.05
C ALA A 80 -28.94 -11.00 1.99
N VAL A 81 -29.54 -12.09 1.51
CA VAL A 81 -30.69 -12.09 0.62
C VAL A 81 -31.88 -12.64 1.40
N SER A 82 -32.88 -11.80 1.64
CA SER A 82 -34.10 -12.16 2.37
C SER A 82 -34.72 -13.46 1.85
N GLY A 83 -34.87 -14.46 2.73
CA GLY A 83 -35.44 -15.77 2.42
C GLY A 83 -34.50 -16.72 1.69
N GLN A 84 -33.25 -16.34 1.40
CA GLN A 84 -32.30 -17.13 0.61
C GLN A 84 -30.94 -17.25 1.33
N PRO A 85 -30.82 -18.11 2.36
CA PRO A 85 -29.56 -18.33 3.08
C PRO A 85 -28.40 -18.73 2.16
N ASP A 86 -28.64 -19.63 1.21
CA ASP A 86 -27.59 -20.14 0.30
C ASP A 86 -27.01 -19.07 -0.65
N ARG A 87 -27.72 -17.95 -0.83
CA ARG A 87 -27.25 -16.81 -1.65
C ARG A 87 -26.72 -15.64 -0.82
N SER A 88 -26.70 -15.79 0.50
CA SER A 88 -26.29 -14.74 1.44
C SER A 88 -24.80 -14.88 1.77
N LEU A 89 -24.02 -13.83 1.53
CA LEU A 89 -22.58 -13.85 1.83
C LEU A 89 -22.30 -14.10 3.31
N LEU A 90 -23.10 -13.49 4.21
CA LEU A 90 -23.03 -13.69 5.65
C LEU A 90 -23.11 -15.18 6.01
N VAL A 91 -24.07 -15.89 5.44
CA VAL A 91 -24.31 -17.32 5.73
C VAL A 91 -23.12 -18.15 5.25
N LYS A 92 -22.63 -17.91 4.04
CA LYS A 92 -21.43 -18.62 3.52
C LYS A 92 -20.20 -18.37 4.41
N ALA A 93 -20.01 -17.11 4.84
CA ALA A 93 -18.88 -16.72 5.66
C ALA A 93 -18.89 -17.39 7.04
N ILE A 94 -20.05 -17.49 7.70
CA ILE A 94 -20.17 -18.17 9.01
C ILE A 94 -20.10 -19.70 8.93
N HIS A 95 -20.49 -20.26 7.78
CA HIS A 95 -20.28 -21.68 7.48
C HIS A 95 -18.82 -21.99 7.10
N HIS A 96 -17.97 -20.96 6.95
CA HIS A 96 -16.59 -21.06 6.48
C HIS A 96 -16.47 -21.71 5.09
N VAL A 97 -17.44 -21.43 4.20
CA VAL A 97 -17.47 -21.94 2.83
C VAL A 97 -16.94 -20.87 1.86
N GLY A 98 -15.81 -21.18 1.20
CA GLY A 98 -15.12 -20.28 0.28
C GLY A 98 -13.93 -19.58 0.93
N ASP A 99 -13.50 -18.46 0.34
CA ASP A 99 -12.28 -17.74 0.73
C ASP A 99 -12.49 -16.83 1.95
N ILE A 100 -13.73 -16.38 2.19
CA ILE A 100 -14.07 -15.50 3.32
C ILE A 100 -14.65 -16.36 4.45
N LYS A 101 -13.99 -16.33 5.61
CA LYS A 101 -14.38 -17.08 6.81
C LYS A 101 -14.55 -16.12 7.98
N MET A 102 -15.70 -16.17 8.65
CA MET A 102 -16.04 -15.27 9.76
C MET A 102 -16.74 -16.02 10.89
N PRO A 103 -16.46 -15.73 12.18
CA PRO A 103 -15.27 -15.02 12.65
C PRO A 103 -13.97 -15.74 12.24
N PRO A 104 -12.86 -15.02 12.07
CA PRO A 104 -11.62 -15.58 11.52
C PRO A 104 -10.87 -16.50 12.49
N GLU A 105 -10.97 -16.25 13.79
CA GLU A 105 -10.28 -17.03 14.84
C GLU A 105 -11.10 -18.26 15.24
N ASP A 106 -12.31 -18.03 15.76
CA ASP A 106 -13.19 -19.10 16.26
C ASP A 106 -14.48 -19.17 15.43
N LYS A 107 -14.74 -20.34 14.84
CA LYS A 107 -16.01 -20.61 14.15
C LYS A 107 -17.15 -20.57 15.18
N LEU A 108 -18.25 -19.92 14.83
CA LEU A 108 -19.48 -19.96 15.62
C LEU A 108 -19.93 -21.40 15.86
N THR A 109 -20.65 -21.61 16.96
CA THR A 109 -21.23 -22.93 17.23
C THR A 109 -22.27 -23.29 16.16
N GLU A 110 -22.45 -24.58 15.88
CA GLU A 110 -23.43 -25.04 14.88
C GLU A 110 -24.86 -24.57 15.21
N ALA A 111 -25.18 -24.36 16.50
CA ALA A 111 -26.46 -23.79 16.92
C ALA A 111 -26.60 -22.31 16.53
N GLU A 112 -25.56 -21.49 16.73
CA GLU A 112 -25.57 -20.07 16.35
C GLU A 112 -25.63 -19.90 14.82
N ILE A 113 -24.89 -20.74 14.09
CA ILE A 113 -24.93 -20.76 12.62
C ILE A 113 -26.33 -21.12 12.12
N ALA A 114 -26.95 -22.14 12.72
CA ALA A 114 -28.32 -22.53 12.39
C ALA A 114 -29.33 -21.41 12.71
N ASP A 115 -29.18 -20.74 13.85
CA ASP A 115 -30.06 -19.62 14.24
C ASP A 115 -29.92 -18.42 13.28
N ILE A 116 -28.70 -18.05 12.87
CA ILE A 116 -28.48 -16.99 11.86
C ILE A 116 -29.02 -17.40 10.49
N SER A 117 -28.78 -18.64 10.05
CA SER A 117 -29.26 -19.14 8.76
C SER A 117 -30.79 -19.12 8.70
N LYS A 118 -31.44 -19.58 9.77
CA LYS A 118 -32.90 -19.54 9.92
C LYS A 118 -33.44 -18.11 9.97
N TRP A 119 -32.73 -17.19 10.61
CA TRP A 119 -33.10 -15.78 10.62
C TRP A 119 -33.09 -15.15 9.22
N VAL A 120 -32.10 -15.50 8.38
CA VAL A 120 -32.06 -15.07 6.97
C VAL A 120 -33.20 -15.71 6.17
N GLU A 121 -33.50 -16.99 6.42
CA GLU A 121 -34.63 -17.71 5.82
C GLU A 121 -35.98 -17.06 6.17
N MET A 122 -36.12 -16.55 7.39
CA MET A 122 -37.31 -15.81 7.86
C MET A 122 -37.43 -14.40 7.26
N GLY A 123 -36.49 -13.96 6.42
CA GLY A 123 -36.51 -12.67 5.75
C GLY A 123 -35.83 -11.52 6.53
N LEU A 124 -34.90 -11.87 7.42
CA LEU A 124 -34.21 -10.93 8.32
C LEU A 124 -35.17 -10.05 9.13
N PRO A 125 -36.07 -10.63 9.94
CA PRO A 125 -36.92 -9.83 10.84
C PRO A 125 -36.04 -9.00 11.77
N TRP A 126 -36.31 -7.69 11.84
CA TRP A 126 -35.58 -6.72 12.67
C TRP A 126 -36.57 -5.76 13.33
N PRO A 127 -36.53 -5.58 14.67
CA PRO A 127 -37.44 -4.66 15.36
C PRO A 127 -37.22 -3.21 14.93
N LYS A 128 -38.29 -2.54 14.48
CA LYS A 128 -38.27 -1.15 13.97
C LYS A 128 -37.69 -0.12 14.96
N SER A 129 -37.70 -0.42 16.26
CA SER A 129 -37.13 0.44 17.30
C SER A 129 -35.60 0.45 17.35
N THR A 130 -34.92 -0.34 16.51
CA THR A 130 -33.45 -0.54 16.56
C THR A 130 -32.76 -0.49 15.20
N GLU A 131 -33.32 0.21 14.21
CA GLU A 131 -32.62 0.42 12.94
C GLU A 131 -31.38 1.31 13.12
N GLY A 132 -30.20 0.69 13.02
CA GLY A 132 -28.91 1.39 12.98
C GLY A 132 -28.67 2.10 11.63
N ALA A 133 -27.79 3.10 11.63
CA ALA A 133 -27.44 3.87 10.42
C ALA A 133 -26.83 3.00 9.31
N LYS A 134 -26.95 3.46 8.05
CA LYS A 134 -26.34 2.83 6.87
C LYS A 134 -24.80 2.81 6.96
N PRO A 135 -24.10 1.95 6.19
CA PRO A 135 -22.66 2.05 6.03
C PRO A 135 -22.28 3.45 5.54
N GLN A 136 -21.16 3.98 6.01
CA GLN A 136 -20.65 5.24 5.48
C GLN A 136 -20.07 5.01 4.09
N SER A 137 -20.41 5.89 3.14
CA SER A 137 -19.72 5.95 1.84
C SER A 137 -18.23 6.25 2.03
N LEU A 138 -17.41 5.91 1.04
CA LEU A 138 -15.98 6.27 1.01
C LEU A 138 -15.74 7.76 1.21
N GLU A 139 -16.55 8.61 0.60
CA GLU A 139 -16.45 10.06 0.76
C GLU A 139 -16.68 10.49 2.21
N GLN A 140 -17.66 9.87 2.89
CA GLN A 140 -17.91 10.13 4.30
C GLN A 140 -16.75 9.65 5.17
N ARG A 141 -16.22 8.44 4.92
CA ARG A 141 -15.02 7.94 5.61
C ARG A 141 -13.83 8.88 5.40
N ALA A 142 -13.63 9.40 4.18
CA ALA A 142 -12.54 10.33 3.88
C ALA A 142 -12.66 11.63 4.69
N LEU A 143 -13.86 12.20 4.69
CA LEU A 143 -14.12 13.45 5.39
C LEU A 143 -13.96 13.30 6.91
N GLU A 144 -14.36 12.15 7.46
CA GLU A 144 -14.18 11.86 8.88
C GLU A 144 -12.73 11.60 9.24
N SER A 145 -12.01 10.79 8.45
CA SER A 145 -10.58 10.52 8.67
C SER A 145 -9.74 11.80 8.62
N ARG A 146 -10.01 12.73 7.70
CA ARG A 146 -9.33 14.05 7.67
C ARG A 146 -9.60 14.90 8.92
N LYS A 147 -10.77 14.76 9.53
CA LYS A 147 -11.12 15.49 10.76
C LYS A 147 -10.50 14.86 12.00
N MET A 148 -10.32 13.54 12.03
CA MET A 148 -9.86 12.82 13.23
C MET A 148 -8.35 12.56 13.26
N LEU A 149 -7.71 12.35 12.11
CA LEU A 149 -6.29 11.99 12.05
C LEU A 149 -5.40 13.23 12.03
N TRP A 150 -4.54 13.38 13.04
CA TRP A 150 -3.60 14.50 13.16
C TRP A 150 -2.66 14.61 11.94
N SER A 151 -2.31 13.49 11.30
CA SER A 151 -1.41 13.44 10.14
C SER A 151 -2.04 13.98 8.85
N LEU A 152 -3.36 14.08 8.80
CA LEU A 152 -4.10 14.61 7.64
C LEU A 152 -4.59 16.04 7.85
N GLN A 153 -4.27 16.63 9.01
CA GLN A 153 -4.57 18.03 9.31
C GLN A 153 -3.39 18.92 8.90
N PRO A 154 -3.65 20.18 8.51
CA PRO A 154 -2.59 21.16 8.29
C PRO A 154 -1.68 21.27 9.52
N VAL A 155 -0.37 21.35 9.30
CA VAL A 155 0.60 21.56 10.37
C VAL A 155 0.49 22.99 10.86
N GLU A 156 0.01 23.17 12.09
CA GLU A 156 -0.02 24.47 12.76
C GLU A 156 1.16 24.61 13.71
N ARG A 157 1.64 25.85 13.91
CA ARG A 157 2.70 26.15 14.88
C ARG A 157 2.04 26.53 16.21
N PRO A 158 1.92 25.62 17.19
CA PRO A 158 1.25 25.94 18.45
C PRO A 158 2.06 26.96 19.26
N ALA A 159 1.36 27.74 20.08
CA ALA A 159 2.00 28.58 21.07
C ALA A 159 2.73 27.70 22.10
N ILE A 160 3.95 28.09 22.48
CA ILE A 160 4.74 27.38 23.48
C ILE A 160 4.05 27.54 24.85
N PRO A 161 3.72 26.46 25.57
CA PRO A 161 3.07 26.57 26.87
C PRO A 161 3.94 27.28 27.90
N ALA A 162 3.31 28.08 28.76
CA ALA A 162 3.97 28.60 29.95
C ALA A 162 4.14 27.46 30.97
N VAL A 163 5.36 27.30 31.51
CA VAL A 163 5.69 26.21 32.44
C VAL A 163 6.35 26.74 33.71
N SER A 164 6.24 25.94 34.78
CA SER A 164 6.71 26.27 36.12
C SER A 164 8.24 26.29 36.25
N LYS A 165 8.97 25.47 35.47
CA LYS A 165 10.43 25.31 35.53
C LYS A 165 11.10 25.71 34.22
N ALA A 166 11.13 27.02 33.94
CA ALA A 166 11.74 27.56 32.73
C ALA A 166 13.24 27.21 32.58
N GLU A 167 13.95 27.06 33.70
CA GLU A 167 15.39 26.74 33.76
C GLU A 167 15.73 25.32 33.25
N TRP A 168 14.75 24.42 33.17
CA TRP A 168 14.96 23.05 32.66
C TRP A 168 14.80 22.95 31.14
N LEU A 169 14.30 24.00 30.49
CA LEU A 169 14.01 23.98 29.06
C LEU A 169 15.29 24.18 28.24
N ASN A 170 15.64 23.20 27.40
CA ASN A 170 16.70 23.33 26.40
C ASN A 170 16.12 23.75 25.04
N THR A 171 14.94 23.22 24.70
CA THR A 171 14.21 23.54 23.47
C THR A 171 12.75 23.85 23.76
N PRO A 172 12.04 24.52 22.83
CA PRO A 172 10.60 24.72 22.95
C PRO A 172 9.78 23.43 23.14
N VAL A 173 10.29 22.28 22.67
CA VAL A 173 9.63 20.97 22.81
C VAL A 173 9.53 20.56 24.28
N ASP A 174 10.52 20.91 25.09
CA ASP A 174 10.59 20.54 26.51
C ASP A 174 9.42 21.12 27.31
N ALA A 175 8.91 22.29 26.90
CA ALA A 175 7.76 22.91 27.54
C ALA A 175 6.50 22.03 27.39
N PHE A 176 6.29 21.44 26.21
CA PHE A 176 5.16 20.54 25.97
C PHE A 176 5.28 19.22 26.75
N VAL A 177 6.50 18.70 26.91
CA VAL A 177 6.77 17.52 27.74
C VAL A 177 6.51 17.84 29.21
N LEU A 178 7.01 18.98 29.70
CA LEU A 178 6.89 19.39 31.09
C LEU A 178 5.44 19.63 31.50
N VAL A 179 4.60 20.23 30.65
CA VAL A 179 3.16 20.36 30.90
C VAL A 179 2.51 18.99 31.16
N ARG A 180 2.87 17.97 30.38
CA ARG A 180 2.33 16.61 30.56
C ARG A 180 2.86 15.95 31.83
N LEU A 181 4.14 16.14 32.15
CA LEU A 181 4.73 15.62 33.38
C LEU A 181 4.10 16.27 34.63
N ASP A 182 3.96 17.59 34.64
CA ASP A 182 3.34 18.35 35.74
C ASP A 182 1.88 17.90 35.96
N ALA A 183 1.11 17.74 34.88
CA ALA A 183 -0.26 17.22 34.94
C ALA A 183 -0.31 15.78 35.49
N ALA A 184 0.68 14.95 35.15
CA ALA A 184 0.83 13.60 35.67
C ALA A 184 1.49 13.53 37.06
N LYS A 185 1.89 14.67 37.63
CA LYS A 185 2.66 14.78 38.89
C LYS A 185 3.99 14.01 38.85
N LEU A 186 4.61 13.97 37.68
CA LEU A 186 5.93 13.37 37.44
C LEU A 186 6.99 14.46 37.34
N SER A 187 8.22 14.11 37.67
CA SER A 187 9.39 14.98 37.46
C SER A 187 10.28 14.40 36.37
N PRO A 188 11.02 15.25 35.62
CA PRO A 188 12.02 14.76 34.68
C PRO A 188 13.03 13.84 35.34
N SER A 189 13.48 12.84 34.59
CA SER A 189 14.58 11.96 35.01
C SER A 189 15.89 12.76 35.13
N PRO A 190 16.79 12.40 36.06
CA PRO A 190 18.11 13.00 36.11
C PRO A 190 18.89 12.71 34.83
N GLU A 191 19.79 13.63 34.48
CA GLU A 191 20.70 13.45 33.35
C GLU A 191 21.64 12.27 33.61
N VAL A 192 21.99 11.56 32.53
CA VAL A 192 22.88 10.42 32.60
C VAL A 192 24.35 10.86 32.65
N ASP A 193 25.23 10.03 33.21
CA ASP A 193 26.66 10.34 33.24
C ASP A 193 27.26 10.41 31.82
N ARG A 194 28.31 11.23 31.66
CA ARG A 194 28.95 11.50 30.36
C ARG A 194 29.47 10.24 29.66
N ARG A 195 29.95 9.24 30.42
CA ARG A 195 30.45 7.98 29.83
C ARG A 195 29.30 7.18 29.22
N THR A 196 28.15 7.13 29.88
CA THR A 196 26.94 6.52 29.33
C THR A 196 26.41 7.31 28.13
N LEU A 197 26.45 8.65 28.20
CA LEU A 197 25.96 9.52 27.13
C LEU A 197 26.72 9.31 25.81
N ILE A 198 28.07 9.34 25.83
CA ILE A 198 28.86 9.07 24.61
C ILE A 198 28.64 7.66 24.09
N ARG A 199 28.52 6.66 24.99
CA ARG A 199 28.26 5.28 24.57
C ARG A 199 26.96 5.18 23.77
N ARG A 200 25.87 5.80 24.25
CA ARG A 200 24.57 5.80 23.55
C ARG A 200 24.68 6.52 22.21
N ALA A 201 25.20 7.75 22.21
CA ALA A 201 25.38 8.53 20.99
C ALA A 201 26.19 7.78 19.91
N SER A 202 27.28 7.11 20.27
CA SER A 202 28.08 6.34 19.31
C SER A 202 27.32 5.14 18.73
N PHE A 203 26.57 4.38 19.54
CA PHE A 203 25.77 3.27 19.01
C PHE A 203 24.62 3.76 18.13
N ASP A 204 23.98 4.86 18.50
CA ASP A 204 22.84 5.40 17.77
C ASP A 204 23.30 5.99 16.43
N LEU A 205 24.32 6.85 16.43
CA LEU A 205 24.78 7.56 15.24
C LEU A 205 25.74 6.76 14.37
N LEU A 206 26.64 5.95 14.96
CA LEU A 206 27.70 5.26 14.23
C LEU A 206 27.55 3.73 14.25
N GLY A 207 26.66 3.17 15.07
CA GLY A 207 26.49 1.72 15.21
C GLY A 207 27.64 0.99 15.90
N LEU A 208 28.60 1.72 16.47
CA LEU A 208 29.82 1.17 17.05
C LEU A 208 30.09 1.79 18.44
N PRO A 209 30.77 1.07 19.35
CA PRO A 209 31.19 1.65 20.62
C PRO A 209 32.26 2.74 20.40
N PRO A 210 32.31 3.78 21.26
CA PRO A 210 33.39 4.76 21.23
C PRO A 210 34.72 4.13 21.66
N THR A 211 35.83 4.67 21.17
CA THR A 211 37.18 4.32 21.64
C THR A 211 37.43 4.86 23.05
N PRO A 212 38.36 4.25 23.82
CA PRO A 212 38.74 4.77 25.14
C PRO A 212 39.20 6.23 25.10
N GLU A 213 39.90 6.63 24.06
CA GLU A 213 40.38 7.99 23.81
C GLU A 213 39.20 8.96 23.63
N GLU A 214 38.23 8.63 22.78
CA GLU A 214 37.03 9.46 22.55
C GLU A 214 36.20 9.63 23.83
N VAL A 215 36.08 8.56 24.64
CA VAL A 215 35.42 8.63 25.96
C VAL A 215 36.16 9.59 26.88
N ARG A 216 37.49 9.46 26.99
CA ARG A 216 38.31 10.33 27.85
C ARG A 216 38.17 11.79 27.43
N THR A 217 38.34 12.08 26.13
CA THR A 217 38.20 13.43 25.58
C THR A 217 36.83 14.02 25.88
N PHE A 218 35.74 13.27 25.71
CA PHE A 218 34.41 13.80 25.99
C PHE A 218 34.12 13.96 27.48
N VAL A 219 34.58 13.04 28.33
CA VAL A 219 34.32 13.10 29.78
C VAL A 219 35.10 14.25 30.43
N GLU A 220 36.30 14.56 29.94
CA GLU A 220 37.17 15.62 30.46
C GLU A 220 36.83 17.02 29.90
N ASP A 221 36.04 17.10 28.83
CA ASP A 221 35.65 18.37 28.21
C ASP A 221 34.59 19.12 29.04
N SER A 222 35.01 20.11 29.82
CA SER A 222 34.12 20.93 30.66
C SER A 222 33.41 22.07 29.91
N SER A 223 33.58 22.18 28.59
CA SER A 223 32.89 23.22 27.83
C SER A 223 31.37 23.02 27.83
N PRO A 224 30.58 24.10 27.88
CA PRO A 224 29.11 24.02 27.92
C PRO A 224 28.51 23.38 26.66
N ASP A 225 29.24 23.41 25.55
CA ASP A 225 28.90 22.88 24.23
C ASP A 225 29.60 21.54 23.92
N ALA A 226 30.17 20.87 24.93
CA ALA A 226 30.93 19.63 24.73
C ALA A 226 30.11 18.49 24.10
N TYR A 227 28.81 18.41 24.41
CA TYR A 227 27.92 17.41 23.82
C TYR A 227 27.62 17.74 22.35
N ASP A 228 27.37 19.00 22.02
CA ASP A 228 27.11 19.42 20.64
C ASP A 228 28.33 19.14 19.75
N LYS A 229 29.55 19.49 20.22
CA LYS A 229 30.81 19.14 19.53
C LYS A 229 30.98 17.64 19.31
N LEU A 230 30.55 16.83 20.29
CA LEU A 230 30.58 15.37 20.15
C LEU A 230 29.65 14.92 19.03
N ILE A 231 28.41 15.42 19.01
CA ILE A 231 27.41 15.08 18.00
C ILE A 231 27.85 15.55 16.61
N ASP A 232 28.32 16.78 16.46
CA ASP A 232 28.80 17.33 15.18
C ASP A 232 29.92 16.48 14.58
N ARG A 233 30.88 16.04 15.42
CA ARG A 233 31.95 15.14 14.99
C ARG A 233 31.42 13.77 14.57
N MET A 234 30.37 13.25 15.21
CA MET A 234 29.77 11.98 14.81
C MET A 234 28.99 12.11 13.50
N LEU A 235 28.21 13.18 13.33
CA LEU A 235 27.47 13.46 12.09
C LEU A 235 28.43 13.69 10.91
N ALA A 236 29.59 14.32 11.14
CA ALA A 236 30.64 14.48 10.14
C ALA A 236 31.40 13.19 9.81
N SER A 237 31.20 12.10 10.56
CA SER A 237 31.87 10.83 10.30
C SER A 237 31.23 10.13 9.09
N PRO A 238 32.01 9.59 8.13
CA PRO A 238 31.45 8.79 7.03
C PRO A 238 30.60 7.60 7.49
N ARG A 239 30.84 7.10 8.71
CA ARG A 239 30.10 6.01 9.34
C ARG A 239 28.66 6.37 9.68
N TYR A 240 28.35 7.66 9.83
CA TYR A 240 26.97 8.12 10.04
C TYR A 240 26.07 7.70 8.87
N GLY A 241 26.49 8.02 7.64
CA GLY A 241 25.77 7.62 6.43
C GLY A 241 25.75 6.11 6.21
N GLU A 242 26.79 5.38 6.60
CA GLU A 242 26.79 3.90 6.57
C GLU A 242 25.73 3.33 7.54
N ARG A 243 25.65 3.89 8.75
CA ARG A 243 24.71 3.46 9.80
C ARG A 243 23.26 3.78 9.42
N TRP A 244 22.98 5.04 9.09
CA TRP A 244 21.63 5.50 8.77
C TRP A 244 21.16 5.05 7.40
N GLY A 245 22.07 4.98 6.43
CA GLY A 245 21.79 4.42 5.12
C GLY A 245 21.30 2.98 5.19
N ARG A 246 21.82 2.16 6.11
CA ARG A 246 21.30 0.80 6.34
C ARG A 246 19.81 0.79 6.70
N HIS A 247 19.37 1.68 7.59
CA HIS A 247 17.96 1.78 7.96
C HIS A 247 17.09 2.20 6.79
N TRP A 248 17.56 3.13 5.96
CA TRP A 248 16.84 3.53 4.76
C TRP A 248 16.79 2.42 3.70
N LEU A 249 17.88 1.66 3.53
CA LEU A 249 17.95 0.56 2.58
C LEU A 249 16.97 -0.57 2.93
N ASP A 250 16.68 -0.77 4.22
CA ASP A 250 15.61 -1.68 4.66
C ASP A 250 14.23 -1.17 4.18
N VAL A 251 13.95 0.13 4.30
CA VAL A 251 12.70 0.77 3.80
C VAL A 251 12.60 0.69 2.28
N ALA A 252 13.71 0.94 1.58
CA ALA A 252 13.80 0.87 0.12
C ALA A 252 13.77 -0.55 -0.43
N ARG A 253 13.67 -1.58 0.43
CA ARG A 253 13.70 -3.00 0.05
C ARG A 253 14.93 -3.35 -0.78
N TYR A 254 16.05 -2.71 -0.46
CA TYR A 254 17.29 -2.88 -1.19
C TYR A 254 17.72 -4.35 -1.19
N GLY A 255 18.09 -4.84 -2.38
CA GLY A 255 18.66 -6.16 -2.52
C GLY A 255 19.68 -6.19 -3.65
N ASP A 256 20.80 -6.88 -3.43
CA ASP A 256 21.77 -7.16 -4.49
C ASP A 256 21.26 -8.21 -5.49
N THR A 257 20.10 -8.83 -5.21
CA THR A 257 19.48 -9.84 -6.07
C THR A 257 17.98 -9.61 -6.25
N LYS A 258 17.46 -10.09 -7.38
CA LYS A 258 16.06 -10.01 -7.83
C LYS A 258 15.12 -11.00 -7.12
N GLY A 259 15.61 -11.78 -6.15
CA GLY A 259 14.82 -12.82 -5.47
C GLY A 259 14.56 -14.04 -6.38
N TYR A 260 13.28 -14.27 -6.73
CA TYR A 260 12.75 -15.45 -7.43
C TYR A 260 12.93 -15.41 -8.97
N ALA A 261 14.02 -14.82 -9.45
CA ALA A 261 14.36 -14.80 -10.87
C ALA A 261 15.18 -16.05 -11.26
N PHE A 262 14.56 -17.24 -11.24
CA PHE A 262 15.30 -18.51 -11.44
C PHE A 262 15.80 -18.75 -12.87
N MET A 263 15.19 -18.09 -13.87
CA MET A 263 15.52 -18.26 -15.30
C MET A 263 16.29 -17.06 -15.88
N GLN A 264 16.74 -16.13 -15.04
CA GLN A 264 17.47 -14.93 -15.45
C GLN A 264 18.65 -14.67 -14.51
N GLU A 265 19.54 -13.74 -14.88
CA GLU A 265 20.58 -13.26 -13.96
C GLU A 265 19.91 -12.69 -12.70
N ARG A 266 20.22 -13.33 -11.56
CA ARG A 266 19.63 -13.03 -10.26
C ARG A 266 20.22 -11.77 -9.65
N LYS A 267 21.45 -11.40 -9.98
CA LYS A 267 22.11 -10.22 -9.41
C LYS A 267 21.65 -8.95 -10.11
N TYR A 268 21.64 -7.85 -9.35
CA TYR A 268 21.68 -6.51 -9.90
C TYR A 268 23.15 -6.08 -10.00
N PRO A 269 23.76 -6.04 -11.20
CA PRO A 269 25.20 -5.74 -11.33
C PRO A 269 25.61 -4.38 -10.74
N PHE A 270 24.68 -3.42 -10.69
CA PHE A 270 24.91 -2.05 -10.27
C PHE A 270 24.09 -1.62 -9.05
N SER A 271 23.51 -2.55 -8.27
CA SER A 271 22.73 -2.21 -7.07
C SER A 271 23.51 -1.33 -6.10
N TYR A 272 24.82 -1.58 -5.96
CA TYR A 272 25.70 -0.82 -5.07
C TYR A 272 25.68 0.69 -5.33
N THR A 273 25.37 1.13 -6.55
CA THR A 273 25.30 2.56 -6.89
C THR A 273 24.20 3.28 -6.11
N TYR A 274 23.05 2.63 -5.91
CA TYR A 274 21.97 3.16 -5.08
C TYR A 274 22.34 3.15 -3.60
N ARG A 275 22.93 2.06 -3.10
CA ARG A 275 23.45 1.98 -1.73
C ARG A 275 24.42 3.14 -1.44
N ASP A 276 25.39 3.35 -2.32
CA ASP A 276 26.40 4.38 -2.16
C ASP A 276 25.80 5.78 -2.32
N TYR A 277 24.74 5.92 -3.12
CA TYR A 277 23.94 7.15 -3.17
C TYR A 277 23.28 7.46 -1.83
N VAL A 278 22.58 6.50 -1.23
CA VAL A 278 21.91 6.69 0.07
C VAL A 278 22.94 7.07 1.15
N ILE A 279 24.05 6.34 1.24
CA ILE A 279 25.12 6.62 2.22
C ILE A 279 25.65 8.05 2.06
N ARG A 280 25.89 8.47 0.81
CA ARG A 280 26.37 9.84 0.52
C ARG A 280 25.32 10.89 0.84
N ALA A 281 24.04 10.65 0.53
CA ALA A 281 22.96 11.58 0.82
C ALA A 281 22.86 11.89 2.32
N PHE A 282 22.96 10.88 3.18
CA PHE A 282 23.02 11.08 4.63
C PHE A 282 24.29 11.83 5.07
N ASN A 283 25.46 11.46 4.55
CA ASN A 283 26.73 12.13 4.93
C ASN A 283 26.82 13.58 4.44
N GLN A 284 26.10 13.95 3.39
CA GLN A 284 26.07 15.31 2.84
C GLN A 284 24.90 16.14 3.38
N ASP A 285 24.07 15.58 4.26
CA ASP A 285 22.85 16.19 4.75
C ASP A 285 21.96 16.69 3.60
N LEU A 286 21.73 15.82 2.61
CA LEU A 286 20.91 16.16 1.46
C LEU A 286 19.49 16.49 1.92
N PRO A 287 18.92 17.65 1.52
CA PRO A 287 17.56 18.01 1.91
C PRO A 287 16.56 16.90 1.62
N TYR A 288 15.71 16.58 2.59
CA TYR A 288 14.83 15.41 2.52
C TYR A 288 13.84 15.48 1.34
N ASP A 289 13.35 16.67 1.02
CA ASP A 289 12.52 16.93 -0.16
C ASP A 289 13.27 16.59 -1.45
N ARG A 290 14.53 17.02 -1.57
CA ARG A 290 15.38 16.71 -2.71
C ARG A 290 15.69 15.22 -2.78
N PHE A 291 15.99 14.59 -1.66
CA PHE A 291 16.27 13.15 -1.56
C PHE A 291 15.09 12.32 -2.06
N ILE A 292 13.85 12.66 -1.68
CA ILE A 292 12.64 12.00 -2.18
C ILE A 292 12.48 12.20 -3.69
N VAL A 293 12.61 13.45 -4.18
CA VAL A 293 12.41 13.76 -5.59
C VAL A 293 13.43 13.03 -6.47
N GLU A 294 14.69 12.96 -6.06
CA GLU A 294 15.71 12.21 -6.79
C GLU A 294 15.37 10.72 -6.88
N GLN A 295 14.85 10.12 -5.81
CA GLN A 295 14.47 8.70 -5.83
C GLN A 295 13.27 8.37 -6.71
N LEU A 296 12.35 9.32 -6.91
CA LEU A 296 11.14 9.12 -7.69
C LEU A 296 11.29 9.54 -9.16
N ALA A 297 12.11 10.56 -9.43
CA ALA A 297 12.11 11.22 -10.74
C ALA A 297 13.45 11.89 -11.09
N ALA A 298 14.61 11.39 -10.63
CA ALA A 298 15.90 11.97 -11.00
C ALA A 298 16.13 12.08 -12.52
N ASP A 299 15.54 11.18 -13.32
CA ASP A 299 15.61 11.21 -14.78
C ASP A 299 14.88 12.41 -15.41
N LYS A 300 13.97 13.05 -14.67
CA LYS A 300 13.25 14.27 -15.08
C LYS A 300 13.90 15.56 -14.58
N LEU A 301 14.95 15.46 -13.76
CA LEU A 301 15.61 16.63 -13.19
C LEU A 301 16.68 17.18 -14.14
N PRO A 302 16.90 18.51 -14.17
CA PRO A 302 17.97 19.12 -14.95
C PRO A 302 19.32 18.93 -14.24
N LEU A 303 19.88 17.71 -14.32
CA LEU A 303 21.07 17.32 -13.54
C LEU A 303 22.41 17.92 -14.02
N GLY A 304 22.47 18.56 -15.18
CA GLY A 304 23.72 19.05 -15.74
C GLY A 304 24.72 17.91 -16.03
N GLU A 305 26.01 18.14 -15.76
CA GLU A 305 27.08 17.15 -15.97
C GLU A 305 27.10 16.05 -14.90
N ASP A 306 26.74 16.37 -13.65
CA ASP A 306 26.70 15.39 -12.57
C ASP A 306 25.47 14.49 -12.68
N LYS A 307 25.68 13.27 -13.16
CA LYS A 307 24.63 12.25 -13.30
C LYS A 307 24.47 11.36 -12.07
N THR A 308 25.20 11.62 -11.00
CA THR A 308 25.15 10.85 -9.75
C THR A 308 23.73 10.70 -9.17
N PRO A 309 22.85 11.72 -9.22
CA PRO A 309 21.46 11.58 -8.73
C PRO A 309 20.63 10.50 -9.44
N LEU A 310 20.98 10.08 -10.67
CA LEU A 310 20.26 9.00 -11.35
C LEU A 310 20.35 7.67 -10.59
N ALA A 311 21.38 7.48 -9.76
CA ALA A 311 21.49 6.32 -8.89
C ALA A 311 20.34 6.22 -7.87
N ALA A 312 19.72 7.34 -7.49
CA ALA A 312 18.61 7.41 -6.55
C ALA A 312 17.37 6.62 -7.01
N MET A 313 17.18 6.51 -8.34
CA MET A 313 16.10 5.72 -8.95
C MET A 313 16.18 4.22 -8.64
N GLY A 314 17.29 3.78 -8.01
CA GLY A 314 17.38 2.47 -7.36
C GLY A 314 16.23 2.20 -6.38
N PHE A 315 15.62 3.23 -5.79
CA PHE A 315 14.44 3.12 -4.92
C PHE A 315 13.26 2.42 -5.62
N LEU A 316 13.07 2.67 -6.92
CA LEU A 316 11.99 2.08 -7.72
C LEU A 316 12.42 0.84 -8.53
N THR A 317 13.72 0.64 -8.70
CA THR A 317 14.28 -0.34 -9.67
C THR A 317 15.06 -1.48 -9.03
N THR A 318 15.40 -1.38 -7.75
CA THR A 318 15.99 -2.47 -6.96
C THR A 318 14.93 -3.21 -6.13
N GLY A 319 15.31 -4.33 -5.54
CA GLY A 319 14.41 -5.17 -4.73
C GLY A 319 13.90 -6.39 -5.48
N ARG A 320 12.83 -7.00 -4.98
CA ARG A 320 12.29 -8.25 -5.52
C ARG A 320 11.68 -8.03 -6.91
N LYS A 321 11.92 -8.99 -7.82
CA LYS A 321 11.22 -9.10 -9.10
C LYS A 321 10.29 -10.29 -9.09
N PHE A 322 9.09 -10.12 -9.65
CA PHE A 322 8.01 -11.11 -9.57
C PHE A 322 7.83 -11.93 -10.86
N ASN A 323 8.63 -11.66 -11.91
CA ASN A 323 8.41 -12.20 -13.27
C ASN A 323 6.98 -11.92 -13.80
N ASN A 324 6.32 -10.92 -13.22
CA ASN A 324 5.00 -10.43 -13.58
C ASN A 324 5.05 -8.90 -13.46
N HIS A 325 4.79 -8.21 -14.56
CA HIS A 325 4.85 -6.75 -14.63
C HIS A 325 3.86 -6.08 -13.66
N HIS A 326 2.66 -6.65 -13.50
CA HIS A 326 1.65 -6.07 -12.61
C HIS A 326 2.05 -6.16 -11.12
N ASP A 327 2.74 -7.24 -10.73
CA ASP A 327 3.21 -7.40 -9.34
C ASP A 327 4.47 -6.56 -9.07
N ASP A 328 5.31 -6.35 -10.09
CA ASP A 328 6.42 -5.39 -10.01
C ASP A 328 5.89 -3.95 -9.79
N ILE A 329 4.79 -3.55 -10.46
CA ILE A 329 4.16 -2.24 -10.24
C ILE A 329 3.51 -2.17 -8.85
N ASP A 330 2.80 -3.20 -8.41
CA ASP A 330 2.20 -3.25 -7.07
C ASP A 330 3.26 -3.02 -5.98
N ASP A 331 4.43 -3.63 -6.15
CA ASP A 331 5.59 -3.49 -5.27
C ASP A 331 6.21 -2.08 -5.33
N GLN A 332 6.14 -1.39 -6.47
CA GLN A 332 6.52 0.03 -6.60
C GLN A 332 5.52 0.96 -5.91
N ILE A 333 4.22 0.71 -6.06
CA ILE A 333 3.17 1.46 -5.34
C ILE A 333 3.39 1.30 -3.83
N ASP A 334 3.63 0.07 -3.38
CA ASP A 334 3.83 -0.25 -1.97
C ASP A 334 5.05 0.47 -1.37
N VAL A 335 6.21 0.46 -2.05
CA VAL A 335 7.40 1.12 -1.51
C VAL A 335 7.24 2.63 -1.46
N VAL A 336 6.55 3.23 -2.43
CA VAL A 336 6.28 4.67 -2.44
C VAL A 336 5.27 5.03 -1.35
N SER A 337 4.15 4.32 -1.27
CA SER A 337 3.09 4.66 -0.32
C SER A 337 3.47 4.32 1.12
N ARG A 338 3.95 3.09 1.37
CA ARG A 338 4.31 2.65 2.72
C ARG A 338 5.64 3.26 3.16
N GLY A 339 6.61 3.34 2.26
CA GLY A 339 7.96 3.84 2.57
C GLY A 339 8.04 5.35 2.74
N LEU A 340 7.27 6.13 1.96
CA LEU A 340 7.32 7.61 2.02
C LEU A 340 6.12 8.24 2.72
N LEU A 341 4.91 7.71 2.52
CA LEU A 341 3.68 8.29 3.09
C LEU A 341 3.27 7.62 4.41
N GLY A 342 3.83 6.45 4.73
CA GLY A 342 3.38 5.64 5.86
C GLY A 342 1.97 5.05 5.67
N MET A 343 1.51 4.92 4.41
CA MET A 343 0.15 4.49 4.07
C MET A 343 0.15 3.16 3.31
N THR A 344 -0.82 2.29 3.61
CA THR A 344 -0.98 0.98 2.98
C THR A 344 -1.85 1.01 1.72
N VAL A 345 -1.54 1.91 0.78
CA VAL A 345 -2.31 2.10 -0.47
C VAL A 345 -2.40 0.80 -1.28
N ALA A 346 -1.38 -0.05 -1.27
CA ALA A 346 -1.41 -1.36 -1.95
C ALA A 346 -2.56 -2.28 -1.50
N CYS A 347 -3.10 -2.10 -0.29
CA CYS A 347 -4.27 -2.83 0.17
C CYS A 347 -5.55 -2.47 -0.62
N ALA A 348 -5.57 -1.34 -1.32
CA ALA A 348 -6.68 -0.90 -2.15
C ALA A 348 -6.74 -1.59 -3.53
N ARG A 349 -5.78 -2.49 -3.84
CA ARG A 349 -5.65 -3.19 -5.13
C ARG A 349 -6.90 -3.96 -5.52
N CYS A 350 -7.49 -4.70 -4.57
CA CYS A 350 -8.60 -5.61 -4.86
C CYS A 350 -9.97 -5.05 -4.46
N HIS A 351 -9.99 -4.12 -3.52
CA HIS A 351 -11.19 -3.48 -2.96
C HIS A 351 -10.79 -2.16 -2.31
N ASP A 352 -11.74 -1.27 -2.06
CA ASP A 352 -11.43 0.00 -1.41
C ASP A 352 -10.79 -0.21 -0.04
N HIS A 353 -9.87 0.66 0.36
CA HIS A 353 -9.07 0.42 1.54
C HIS A 353 -9.93 0.27 2.82
N LYS A 354 -9.58 -0.73 3.64
CA LYS A 354 -10.38 -1.20 4.79
C LYS A 354 -10.63 -0.12 5.84
N TYR A 355 -9.64 0.74 6.10
CA TYR A 355 -9.69 1.75 7.16
C TYR A 355 -9.61 3.16 6.60
N ASP A 356 -8.53 3.46 5.88
CA ASP A 356 -8.35 4.73 5.19
C ASP A 356 -9.29 4.86 3.99
N ALA A 357 -9.64 6.09 3.66
CA ALA A 357 -10.51 6.38 2.52
C ALA A 357 -9.71 6.51 1.23
N ILE A 358 -9.12 5.39 0.83
CA ILE A 358 -8.41 5.25 -0.43
C ILE A 358 -9.25 4.34 -1.32
N PRO A 359 -9.89 4.88 -2.37
CA PRO A 359 -10.62 4.06 -3.31
C PRO A 359 -9.67 3.22 -4.17
N THR A 360 -10.16 2.10 -4.66
CA THR A 360 -9.47 1.27 -5.64
C THR A 360 -9.09 2.06 -6.90
N ASP A 361 -9.92 3.03 -7.29
CA ASP A 361 -9.65 3.93 -8.42
C ASP A 361 -8.36 4.76 -8.22
N ASP A 362 -8.05 5.20 -7.00
CA ASP A 362 -6.82 5.94 -6.70
C ASP A 362 -5.59 5.02 -6.79
N TYR A 363 -5.72 3.78 -6.33
CA TYR A 363 -4.67 2.76 -6.53
C TYR A 363 -4.40 2.54 -8.02
N TYR A 364 -5.44 2.35 -8.84
CA TYR A 364 -5.27 2.13 -10.27
C TYR A 364 -4.85 3.40 -11.04
N SER A 365 -5.11 4.59 -10.49
CA SER A 365 -4.55 5.84 -11.00
C SER A 365 -3.02 5.88 -10.83
N LEU A 366 -2.52 5.47 -9.65
CA LEU A 366 -1.07 5.30 -9.43
C LEU A 366 -0.49 4.18 -10.28
N PHE A 367 -1.21 3.06 -10.43
CA PHE A 367 -0.82 1.97 -11.32
C PHE A 367 -0.56 2.49 -12.73
N GLY A 368 -1.46 3.31 -13.29
CA GLY A 368 -1.28 3.90 -14.62
C GLY A 368 -0.03 4.77 -14.76
N VAL A 369 0.39 5.47 -13.70
CA VAL A 369 1.63 6.26 -13.67
C VAL A 369 2.86 5.36 -13.77
N PHE A 370 2.92 4.29 -12.96
CA PHE A 370 4.05 3.35 -12.98
C PHE A 370 4.07 2.50 -14.25
N ASP A 371 2.92 2.09 -14.76
CA ASP A 371 2.81 1.34 -16.02
C ASP A 371 3.26 2.17 -17.23
N SER A 372 3.07 3.50 -17.16
CA SER A 372 3.56 4.44 -18.17
C SER A 372 5.05 4.77 -18.03
N SER A 373 5.74 4.19 -17.04
CA SER A 373 7.17 4.42 -16.79
C SER A 373 8.01 3.26 -17.33
N GLN A 374 9.14 3.57 -17.96
CA GLN A 374 10.02 2.56 -18.56
C GLN A 374 11.43 2.61 -17.96
N GLN A 375 11.90 1.46 -17.49
CA GLN A 375 13.32 1.27 -17.20
C GLN A 375 14.09 1.10 -18.52
N PRO A 376 15.12 1.92 -18.80
CA PRO A 376 15.88 1.77 -20.04
C PRO A 376 16.67 0.47 -20.04
N ALA A 377 16.79 -0.16 -21.22
CA ALA A 377 17.57 -1.39 -21.40
C ALA A 377 19.06 -1.17 -21.13
N GLU A 378 19.58 0.00 -21.53
CA GLU A 378 20.89 0.49 -21.16
C GLU A 378 20.75 1.49 -20.02
N LEU A 379 21.33 1.16 -18.87
CA LEU A 379 21.29 2.03 -17.70
C LEU A 379 22.18 3.26 -17.91
N PRO A 380 21.77 4.44 -17.41
CA PRO A 380 22.54 5.65 -17.58
C PRO A 380 23.90 5.56 -16.89
N LEU A 381 24.92 6.11 -17.52
CA LEU A 381 26.22 6.29 -16.91
C LEU A 381 26.15 7.42 -15.88
N ILE A 382 26.46 7.09 -14.64
CA ILE A 382 26.47 8.05 -13.50
C ILE A 382 27.88 8.60 -13.21
N GLY A 383 28.86 8.23 -14.02
CA GLY A 383 30.26 8.67 -13.89
C GLY A 383 31.14 8.07 -14.98
N GLU A 384 32.39 8.51 -15.04
CA GLU A 384 33.35 8.03 -16.03
C GLU A 384 34.02 6.72 -15.60
N ALA A 385 34.09 5.78 -16.54
CA ALA A 385 34.85 4.55 -16.31
C ALA A 385 36.35 4.87 -16.25
N LYS A 386 37.03 4.39 -15.20
CA LYS A 386 38.49 4.48 -15.13
C LYS A 386 39.08 3.64 -16.27
N GLN A 387 39.90 4.28 -17.11
CA GLN A 387 40.62 3.71 -18.26
C GLN A 387 41.73 2.73 -17.82
N SER A 388 41.33 1.69 -17.12
CA SER A 388 42.21 0.63 -16.64
C SER A 388 42.44 -0.42 -17.74
N VAL A 389 43.53 -1.18 -17.64
CA VAL A 389 43.80 -2.31 -18.54
C VAL A 389 42.63 -3.30 -18.58
N LYS A 390 41.96 -3.53 -17.44
CA LYS A 390 40.76 -4.38 -17.37
C LYS A 390 39.58 -3.78 -18.14
N TYR A 391 39.39 -2.46 -18.07
CA TYR A 391 38.32 -1.78 -18.79
C TYR A 391 38.54 -1.84 -20.31
N GLN A 392 39.78 -1.59 -20.76
CA GLN A 392 40.13 -1.72 -22.18
C GLN A 392 39.95 -3.15 -22.71
N ALA A 393 40.29 -4.15 -21.90
CA ALA A 393 40.04 -5.55 -22.24
C ALA A 393 38.52 -5.84 -22.34
N TYR A 394 37.72 -5.31 -21.41
CA TYR A 394 36.27 -5.39 -21.44
C TYR A 394 35.68 -4.73 -22.69
N GLU A 395 36.09 -3.51 -23.04
CA GLU A 395 35.59 -2.81 -24.24
C GLU A 395 35.87 -3.60 -25.51
N LYS A 396 37.06 -4.20 -25.62
CA LYS A 396 37.42 -5.03 -26.77
C LYS A 396 36.54 -6.28 -26.87
N GLU A 397 36.29 -6.95 -25.74
CA GLU A 397 35.42 -8.13 -25.71
C GLU A 397 33.96 -7.75 -25.99
N LEU A 398 33.47 -6.66 -25.40
CA LEU A 398 32.13 -6.12 -25.64
C LEU A 398 31.93 -5.82 -27.12
N ALA A 399 32.85 -5.11 -27.76
CA ALA A 399 32.78 -4.81 -29.19
C ALA A 399 32.75 -6.08 -30.06
N SER A 400 33.52 -7.11 -29.68
CA SER A 400 33.48 -8.41 -30.36
C SER A 400 32.11 -9.07 -30.22
N LYS A 401 31.54 -9.07 -29.01
CA LYS A 401 30.23 -9.70 -28.73
C LYS A 401 29.08 -8.93 -29.38
N GLN A 402 29.12 -7.60 -29.39
CA GLN A 402 28.15 -6.77 -30.09
C GLN A 402 28.18 -7.04 -31.60
N LYS A 403 29.37 -7.22 -32.18
CA LYS A 403 29.50 -7.60 -33.58
C LYS A 403 28.92 -9.00 -33.86
N GLU A 404 29.26 -9.99 -33.03
CA GLU A 404 28.69 -11.35 -33.15
C GLU A 404 27.15 -11.33 -33.07
N LEU A 405 26.58 -10.53 -32.16
CA LEU A 405 25.14 -10.36 -32.02
C LEU A 405 24.53 -9.69 -33.26
N ALA A 406 25.11 -8.60 -33.74
CA ALA A 406 24.64 -7.91 -34.94
C ALA A 406 24.69 -8.81 -36.20
N ASP A 407 25.77 -9.60 -36.36
CA ASP A 407 25.91 -10.57 -37.44
C ASP A 407 24.85 -11.68 -37.34
N PHE A 408 24.56 -12.15 -36.12
CA PHE A 408 23.51 -13.12 -35.86
C PHE A 408 22.12 -12.56 -36.19
N ASP A 409 21.79 -11.37 -35.72
CA ASP A 409 20.51 -10.71 -35.99
C ASP A 409 20.30 -10.48 -37.49
N ALA A 410 21.34 -10.02 -38.19
CA ALA A 410 21.30 -9.87 -39.65
C ALA A 410 21.03 -11.20 -40.36
N LYS A 411 21.67 -12.29 -39.93
CA LYS A 411 21.47 -13.63 -40.48
C LYS A 411 20.06 -14.17 -40.22
N VAL A 412 19.56 -14.02 -38.98
CA VAL A 412 18.21 -14.44 -38.60
C VAL A 412 17.18 -13.65 -39.41
N HIS A 413 17.33 -12.32 -39.49
CA HIS A 413 16.47 -11.45 -40.27
C HIS A 413 16.46 -11.85 -41.76
N ALA A 414 17.62 -12.07 -42.37
CA ALA A 414 17.71 -12.51 -43.76
C ALA A 414 17.01 -13.86 -43.99
N THR A 415 17.21 -14.81 -43.08
CA THR A 415 16.57 -16.14 -43.14
C THR A 415 15.05 -16.05 -43.00
N LEU A 416 14.56 -15.22 -42.06
CA LEU A 416 13.13 -14.96 -41.86
C LEU A 416 12.54 -14.32 -43.11
N MET A 417 13.15 -13.26 -43.64
CA MET A 417 12.69 -12.61 -44.86
C MET A 417 12.66 -13.55 -46.06
N GLU A 418 13.67 -14.41 -46.23
CA GLU A 418 13.67 -15.42 -47.28
C GLU A 418 12.51 -16.41 -47.13
N LYS A 419 12.28 -16.94 -45.91
CA LYS A 419 11.14 -17.83 -45.63
C LYS A 419 9.80 -17.14 -45.86
N THR A 420 9.62 -15.92 -45.36
CA THR A 420 8.38 -15.16 -45.52
C THR A 420 8.07 -14.90 -47.00
N ARG A 421 9.09 -14.57 -47.81
CA ARG A 421 8.95 -14.35 -49.25
C ARG A 421 8.65 -15.62 -50.05
N LYS A 422 8.94 -16.82 -49.51
CA LYS A 422 8.62 -18.10 -50.15
C LYS A 422 7.18 -18.57 -49.90
N HIS A 423 6.53 -18.06 -48.85
CA HIS A 423 5.19 -18.46 -48.45
C HIS A 423 4.13 -17.33 -48.41
N PRO A 424 4.17 -16.31 -49.30
CA PRO A 424 3.25 -15.17 -49.20
C PRO A 424 1.79 -15.59 -49.39
N ALA A 425 1.53 -16.60 -50.22
CA ALA A 425 0.19 -17.15 -50.42
C ALA A 425 -0.34 -17.83 -49.17
N ASP A 426 0.49 -18.54 -48.40
CA ASP A 426 0.09 -19.21 -47.17
C ASP A 426 -0.25 -18.19 -46.06
N TYR A 427 0.53 -17.11 -45.96
CA TYR A 427 0.24 -16.01 -45.03
C TYR A 427 -1.00 -15.22 -45.43
N LEU A 428 -1.19 -14.91 -46.72
CA LEU A 428 -2.38 -14.22 -47.22
C LEU A 428 -3.64 -15.09 -47.09
N ALA A 429 -3.55 -16.38 -47.40
CA ALA A 429 -4.64 -17.32 -47.18
C ALA A 429 -4.98 -17.39 -45.70
N ARG A 430 -4.00 -17.47 -44.80
CA ARG A 430 -4.27 -17.48 -43.37
C ARG A 430 -4.89 -16.17 -42.89
N ALA A 431 -4.40 -15.02 -43.34
CA ALA A 431 -5.00 -13.71 -42.99
C ALA A 431 -6.41 -13.50 -43.57
N LEU A 432 -6.72 -14.10 -44.73
CA LEU A 432 -8.04 -14.05 -45.37
C LEU A 432 -9.04 -15.07 -44.79
N PHE A 433 -8.55 -16.18 -44.22
CA PHE A 433 -9.38 -17.27 -43.71
C PHE A 433 -9.36 -17.43 -42.18
N ASP A 434 -8.54 -16.67 -41.45
CA ASP A 434 -8.68 -16.41 -40.00
C ASP A 434 -9.72 -15.30 -39.73
N GLU A 435 -10.87 -15.33 -40.41
CA GLU A 435 -12.12 -14.75 -39.86
C GLU A 435 -12.75 -15.73 -38.85
N ARG A 436 -11.93 -16.23 -37.92
CA ARG A 436 -12.40 -16.88 -36.69
C ARG A 436 -11.82 -16.08 -35.54
N ASP A 437 -12.42 -14.91 -35.34
CA ASP A 437 -12.56 -14.13 -34.10
C ASP A 437 -12.60 -12.62 -34.41
N LEU A 438 -13.62 -12.18 -35.17
CA LEU A 438 -14.16 -10.81 -35.10
C LEU A 438 -15.52 -10.83 -34.41
#